data_AF-A0A136N4U2-F1
#
_entry.id   AF-A0A136N4U2-F1
#
_cell.length_a   1.000
_cell.length_b   1.000
_cell.length_c   1.000
_cell.angle_alpha   90.00
_cell.angle_beta   90.00
_cell.angle_gamma   90.00
#
_symmetry.space_group_name_H-M   'P 1'
#
loop_
_entity.id
_entity.type
_entity.pdbx_description
1 polymer ?
#
loop_
_entity_poly.entity_id
_entity_poly.type
_entity_poly.pdbx_seq_one_letter_code
_entity_poly.pdbx_strand_id
1 'polypeptide(L)'
;MDIKSSAYMYNCYFCFQEISFFALALLAISIYFYFFRKSKSNTDSKVELLILTICILPLGYLMMHIETRYIWANIILLMLLSARFLNDYFKDKNQIFIYRIAYFLFGISFLIFPVYSILNLQNKNKDLFEIAAYLNKNNIHGKFTSNLEDAGRMWVVAYLSKNQFYTIEKNDYTEDELKNEINFYGVEYYFLGMEKNNIDIDINSMEFVGQTHDIKIYKTN
;
A
#
# COMPACT_ATOMS: atom_id res chain seq x y z
N MET A 1 -21.91 -11.68 16.96
CA MET A 1 -21.02 -10.60 16.51
C MET A 1 -20.30 -11.13 15.29
N ASP A 2 -20.66 -10.67 14.09
CA ASP A 2 -20.27 -11.28 12.82
C ASP A 2 -18.76 -11.24 12.57
N ILE A 3 -18.22 -12.32 11.99
CA ILE A 3 -16.79 -12.49 11.64
C ILE A 3 -16.27 -11.31 10.78
N LYS A 4 -17.14 -10.70 9.97
CA LYS A 4 -16.80 -9.51 9.19
C LYS A 4 -16.56 -8.28 10.08
N SER A 5 -17.38 -8.07 11.11
CA SER A 5 -17.24 -6.94 12.04
C SER A 5 -15.92 -6.99 12.82
N SER A 6 -15.46 -8.19 13.22
CA SER A 6 -14.16 -8.34 13.88
C SER A 6 -12.99 -8.02 12.94
N ALA A 7 -13.08 -8.37 11.65
CA ALA A 7 -12.05 -8.06 10.67
C ALA A 7 -11.88 -6.55 10.43
N TYR A 8 -12.99 -5.79 10.37
CA TYR A 8 -12.93 -4.33 10.20
C TYR A 8 -12.27 -3.63 11.39
N MET A 9 -12.64 -4.02 12.62
CA MET A 9 -12.00 -3.43 13.81
C MET A 9 -10.51 -3.75 13.89
N TYR A 10 -10.11 -4.96 13.49
CA TYR A 10 -8.71 -5.35 13.40
C TYR A 10 -7.94 -4.49 12.39
N ASN A 11 -8.50 -4.28 11.20
CA ASN A 11 -7.88 -3.44 10.15
C ASN A 11 -7.74 -1.98 10.60
N CYS A 12 -8.75 -1.42 11.26
CA CYS A 12 -8.68 -0.07 11.84
C CYS A 12 -7.54 0.05 12.86
N TYR A 13 -7.45 -0.92 13.78
CA TYR A 13 -6.39 -0.95 14.78
C TYR A 13 -5.01 -0.98 14.10
N PHE A 14 -4.84 -1.85 13.11
CA PHE A 14 -3.58 -1.97 12.37
C PHE A 14 -3.21 -0.66 11.67
N CYS A 15 -4.15 -0.03 10.97
CA CYS A 15 -3.92 1.24 10.29
C CYS A 15 -3.47 2.35 11.26
N PHE A 16 -4.05 2.44 12.46
CA PHE A 16 -3.61 3.42 13.47
C PHE A 16 -2.23 3.11 14.05
N GLN A 17 -1.87 1.83 14.18
CA GLN A 17 -0.53 1.41 14.60
C GLN A 17 0.54 1.73 13.54
N GLU A 18 0.18 1.67 12.25
CA GLU A 18 1.06 2.12 11.16
C GLU A 18 1.36 3.63 11.21
N ILE A 19 0.46 4.45 11.77
CA ILE A 19 0.73 5.89 11.98
C ILE A 19 1.76 6.10 13.08
N SER A 20 1.51 5.53 14.26
CA SER A 20 2.42 5.56 15.40
C SER A 20 1.99 4.48 16.39
N PHE A 21 2.99 3.81 16.97
CA PHE A 21 2.77 2.80 18.00
C PHE A 21 1.95 3.31 19.20
N PHE A 22 2.07 4.60 19.52
CA PHE A 22 1.37 5.24 20.64
C PHE A 22 0.08 5.97 20.25
N ALA A 23 -0.30 6.00 18.96
CA ALA A 23 -1.39 6.82 18.46
C ALA A 23 -2.71 6.60 19.23
N LEU A 24 -3.16 5.35 19.36
CA LEU A 24 -4.41 5.02 20.05
C LEU A 24 -4.34 5.30 21.56
N ALA A 25 -3.20 5.01 22.19
CA ALA A 25 -3.00 5.28 23.62
C ALA A 25 -3.05 6.79 23.91
N LEU A 26 -2.36 7.59 23.09
CA LEU A 26 -2.36 9.05 23.20
C LEU A 26 -3.75 9.64 22.93
N LEU A 27 -4.47 9.11 21.93
CA LEU A 27 -5.84 9.54 21.66
C LEU A 27 -6.76 9.22 22.85
N ALA A 28 -6.69 8.01 23.41
CA ALA A 28 -7.49 7.61 24.56
C ALA A 28 -7.17 8.44 25.82
N ILE A 29 -5.88 8.68 26.11
CA ILE A 29 -5.44 9.52 27.23
C ILE A 29 -5.91 10.96 27.02
N SER A 30 -5.81 11.48 25.80
CA SER A 30 -6.26 12.84 25.47
C SER A 30 -7.77 12.97 25.63
N ILE A 31 -8.56 12.01 25.13
CA ILE A 31 -10.02 11.98 25.33
C ILE A 31 -10.35 11.99 26.81
N TYR A 32 -9.73 11.11 27.61
CA TYR A 32 -9.93 11.06 29.05
C TYR A 32 -9.60 12.39 29.73
N PHE A 33 -8.45 12.98 29.40
CA PHE A 33 -7.97 14.20 30.03
C PHE A 33 -8.81 15.42 29.66
N TYR A 34 -9.19 15.60 28.39
CA TYR A 34 -9.89 16.80 27.94
C TYR A 34 -11.42 16.72 28.12
N PHE A 35 -12.04 15.54 28.03
CA PHE A 35 -13.50 15.41 28.19
C PHE A 35 -13.94 15.00 29.61
N PHE A 36 -13.18 14.13 30.29
CA PHE A 36 -13.64 13.51 31.54
C PHE A 36 -12.96 14.08 32.79
N ARG A 37 -11.77 14.68 32.68
CA ARG A 37 -11.12 15.31 33.82
C ARG A 37 -11.82 16.63 34.16
N LYS A 38 -12.48 16.63 35.32
CA LYS A 38 -13.36 17.68 35.86
C LYS A 38 -12.64 18.99 36.28
N SER A 39 -11.67 19.48 35.49
CA SER A 39 -11.03 20.78 35.72
C SER A 39 -11.64 21.82 34.78
N LYS A 40 -12.75 22.41 35.22
CA LYS A 40 -13.63 23.30 34.46
C LYS A 40 -13.07 24.72 34.24
N SER A 41 -11.75 24.90 34.27
CA SER A 41 -11.15 26.24 34.34
C SER A 41 -10.56 26.78 33.04
N ASN A 42 -10.35 25.96 32.00
CA ASN A 42 -9.89 26.42 30.67
C ASN A 42 -9.83 25.21 29.72
N THR A 43 -10.97 24.61 29.38
CA THR A 43 -10.98 23.68 28.25
C THR A 43 -10.82 24.50 26.97
N ASP A 44 -9.67 24.36 26.31
CA ASP A 44 -9.45 24.97 25.00
C ASP A 44 -10.33 24.23 23.99
N SER A 45 -11.47 24.85 23.64
CA SER A 45 -12.43 24.34 22.64
C SER A 45 -11.78 23.88 21.33
N LYS A 46 -10.58 24.40 21.00
CA LYS A 46 -9.81 23.99 19.81
C LYS A 46 -9.26 22.57 19.93
N VAL A 47 -8.84 22.14 21.12
CA VAL A 47 -8.29 20.79 21.35
C VAL A 47 -9.40 19.75 21.31
N GLU A 48 -10.56 20.07 21.87
CA GLU A 48 -11.75 19.21 21.78
C GLU A 48 -12.18 19.02 20.32
N LEU A 49 -12.22 20.11 19.54
CA LEU A 49 -12.51 20.06 18.11
C LEU A 49 -11.47 19.25 17.33
N LEU A 50 -10.18 19.36 17.69
CA LEU A 50 -9.11 18.54 17.12
C LEU A 50 -9.34 17.05 17.37
N ILE A 51 -9.68 16.67 18.61
CA ILE A 51 -9.98 15.28 18.98
C ILE A 51 -11.21 14.77 18.20
N LEU A 52 -12.29 15.56 18.15
CA LEU A 52 -13.47 15.20 17.39
C LEU A 52 -13.15 15.02 15.90
N THR A 53 -12.31 15.87 15.34
CA THR A 53 -11.87 15.76 13.93
C THR A 53 -11.12 14.45 13.70
N ILE A 54 -10.17 14.09 14.57
CA ILE A 54 -9.43 12.82 14.49
C ILE A 54 -10.38 11.62 14.53
N CYS A 55 -11.42 11.68 15.38
CA CYS A 55 -12.41 10.61 15.50
C CYS A 55 -13.36 10.55 14.29
N ILE A 56 -13.81 11.69 13.76
CA ILE A 56 -14.81 11.76 12.68
C ILE A 56 -14.20 11.42 11.32
N LEU A 57 -12.99 11.86 11.03
CA LEU A 57 -12.33 11.62 9.74
C LEU A 57 -12.37 10.14 9.28
N PRO A 58 -12.00 9.15 10.11
CA PRO A 58 -12.07 7.74 9.71
C PRO A 58 -13.50 7.20 9.61
N LEU A 59 -14.50 7.83 10.25
CA LEU A 59 -15.90 7.34 10.21
C LEU A 59 -16.47 7.34 8.79
N GLY A 60 -16.10 8.32 7.97
CA GLY A 60 -16.52 8.37 6.56
C GLY A 60 -16.01 7.19 5.73
N TYR A 61 -14.98 6.49 6.21
CA TYR A 61 -14.39 5.34 5.53
C TYR A 61 -14.83 4.00 6.11
N LEU A 62 -15.67 3.96 7.16
CA LEU A 62 -16.14 2.71 7.76
C LEU A 62 -16.95 1.82 6.81
N MET A 63 -17.59 2.43 5.79
CA MET A 63 -18.31 1.69 4.76
C MET A 63 -17.41 1.15 3.65
N MET A 64 -16.12 1.49 3.67
CA MET A 64 -15.11 1.04 2.70
C MET A 64 -14.10 0.11 3.37
N HIS A 65 -13.37 -0.66 2.56
CA HIS A 65 -12.20 -1.37 3.06
C HIS A 65 -11.15 -0.34 3.50
N ILE A 66 -10.94 -0.20 4.81
CA ILE A 66 -10.03 0.82 5.36
C ILE A 66 -8.59 0.42 5.05
N GLU A 67 -7.92 1.30 4.31
CA GLU A 67 -6.48 1.28 4.09
C GLU A 67 -5.84 2.48 4.78
N THR A 68 -4.58 2.35 5.18
CA THR A 68 -3.85 3.38 5.93
C THR A 68 -3.83 4.72 5.22
N ARG A 69 -3.81 4.74 3.88
CA ARG A 69 -3.84 5.98 3.08
C ARG A 69 -5.04 6.88 3.36
N TYR A 70 -6.18 6.32 3.79
CA TYR A 70 -7.39 7.10 4.09
C TYR A 70 -7.29 7.87 5.40
N ILE A 71 -6.39 7.47 6.30
CA ILE A 71 -6.21 8.10 7.60
C ILE A 71 -4.90 8.89 7.69
N TRP A 72 -4.20 9.13 6.58
CA TRP A 72 -2.97 9.94 6.59
C TRP A 72 -3.17 11.36 7.12
N ALA A 73 -4.34 11.95 6.93
CA ALA A 73 -4.68 13.24 7.52
C ALA A 73 -4.61 13.22 9.06
N ASN A 74 -4.93 12.08 9.69
CA ASN A 74 -4.87 11.93 11.14
C ASN A 74 -3.43 11.98 11.67
N ILE A 75 -2.40 11.72 10.85
CA ILE A 75 -1.00 11.80 11.26
C ILE A 75 -0.70 13.20 11.80
N ILE A 76 -0.99 14.23 11.01
CA ILE A 76 -0.71 15.63 11.37
C ILE A 76 -1.52 16.04 12.61
N LEU A 77 -2.79 15.65 12.65
CA LEU A 77 -3.67 15.99 13.78
C LEU A 77 -3.21 15.32 15.08
N LEU A 78 -2.79 14.05 15.02
CA LEU A 78 -2.24 13.33 16.18
C LEU A 78 -0.90 13.92 16.62
N MET A 79 -0.04 14.35 15.70
CA MET A 79 1.19 15.07 16.03
C MET A 79 0.90 16.37 16.78
N LEU A 80 -0.05 17.17 16.30
CA LEU A 80 -0.47 18.40 16.95
C LEU A 80 -1.09 18.16 18.33
N LEU A 81 -2.00 17.19 18.43
CA LEU A 81 -2.65 16.82 19.69
C LEU A 81 -1.63 16.38 20.74
N SER A 82 -0.67 15.55 20.32
CA SER A 82 0.34 15.02 21.22
C SER A 82 1.35 16.08 21.66
N ALA A 83 1.80 16.95 20.75
CA ALA A 83 2.65 18.08 21.11
C ALA A 83 1.95 19.02 22.10
N ARG A 84 0.65 19.27 21.88
CA ARG A 84 -0.16 20.07 22.82
C ARG A 84 -0.28 19.38 24.18
N PHE A 85 -0.59 18.09 24.20
CA PHE A 85 -0.68 17.30 25.43
C PHE A 85 0.65 17.28 26.22
N LEU A 86 1.77 17.06 25.54
CA LEU A 86 3.10 17.07 26.18
C LEU A 86 3.44 18.45 26.75
N ASN A 87 3.09 19.53 26.04
CA ASN A 87 3.26 20.89 26.54
C ASN A 87 2.47 21.12 27.83
N ASP A 88 1.17 20.81 27.82
CA ASP A 88 0.30 21.09 28.97
C ASP A 88 0.66 20.22 30.19
N TYR A 89 1.20 19.01 30.00
CA TYR A 89 1.51 18.11 31.11
C TYR A 89 2.91 18.28 31.72
N PHE A 90 3.92 18.59 30.90
CA PHE A 90 5.33 18.56 31.31
C PHE A 90 6.01 19.93 31.38
N LYS A 91 5.51 20.95 30.67
CA LYS A 91 6.16 22.27 30.59
C LYS A 91 6.26 22.96 31.96
N ASP A 92 5.21 22.87 32.77
CA ASP A 92 5.12 23.58 34.05
C ASP A 92 5.80 22.84 35.22
N LYS A 93 6.28 21.61 35.00
CA LYS A 93 6.80 20.76 36.09
C LYS A 93 8.30 20.89 36.35
N ASN A 94 9.00 21.86 35.72
CA ASN A 94 10.47 22.03 35.78
C ASN A 94 11.29 20.78 35.40
N GLN A 95 10.67 19.76 34.78
CA GLN A 95 11.31 18.51 34.38
C GLN A 95 11.78 18.56 32.93
N ILE A 96 12.64 19.53 32.60
CA ILE A 96 13.08 19.79 31.22
C ILE A 96 13.71 18.57 30.55
N PHE A 97 14.41 17.72 31.31
CA PHE A 97 15.02 16.50 30.80
C PHE A 97 13.97 15.47 30.37
N ILE A 98 12.98 15.21 31.23
CA ILE A 98 11.88 14.27 30.95
C ILE A 98 11.04 14.79 29.77
N TYR A 99 10.78 16.10 29.73
CA TYR A 99 10.11 16.76 28.61
C TYR A 99 10.82 16.50 27.28
N ARG A 100 12.16 16.69 27.22
CA ARG A 100 12.95 16.44 26.01
C ARG A 100 12.93 14.97 25.60
N ILE A 101 13.07 14.05 26.55
CA ILE A 101 12.98 12.60 26.27
C ILE A 101 11.59 12.25 25.73
N ALA A 102 10.52 12.77 26.33
CA ALA A 102 9.16 12.49 25.89
C ALA A 102 8.93 12.95 24.45
N TYR A 103 9.39 14.16 24.09
CA TYR A 103 9.34 14.65 22.71
C TYR A 103 10.17 13.80 21.74
N PHE A 104 11.36 13.35 22.16
CA PHE A 104 12.21 12.51 21.34
C PHE A 104 11.59 11.14 21.07
N LEU A 105 11.13 10.45 22.12
CA LEU A 105 10.42 9.17 22.01
C LEU A 105 9.16 9.30 21.15
N PHE A 106 8.43 10.41 21.33
CA PHE A 106 7.26 10.72 20.53
C PHE A 106 7.63 10.89 19.05
N GLY A 107 8.63 11.70 18.71
CA GLY A 107 9.09 11.88 17.34
C GLY A 107 9.52 10.57 16.68
N ILE A 108 10.27 9.72 17.41
CA ILE A 108 10.66 8.40 16.92
C ILE A 108 9.44 7.52 16.62
N SER A 109 8.39 7.58 17.45
CA SER A 109 7.21 6.72 17.26
C SER A 109 6.51 6.91 15.91
N PHE A 110 6.60 8.11 15.31
CA PHE A 110 6.05 8.42 13.98
C PHE A 110 7.05 8.12 12.84
N LEU A 111 8.33 7.92 13.14
CA LEU A 111 9.37 7.64 12.14
C LEU A 111 9.59 6.15 11.92
N ILE A 112 9.33 5.30 12.92
CA ILE A 112 9.56 3.84 12.83
C ILE A 112 8.89 3.25 11.59
N PHE A 113 7.60 3.52 11.40
CA PHE A 113 6.85 2.91 10.30
C PHE A 113 7.27 3.46 8.92
N PRO A 114 7.36 4.79 8.68
CA PRO A 114 7.88 5.30 7.41
C PRO A 114 9.26 4.79 7.05
N VAL A 115 10.18 4.71 8.01
CA VAL A 115 11.53 4.16 7.79
C VAL A 115 11.46 2.68 7.43
N TYR A 116 10.68 1.89 8.18
CA TYR A 116 10.45 0.49 7.90
C TYR A 116 9.83 0.27 6.51
N SER A 117 8.83 1.07 6.13
CA SER A 117 8.22 1.03 4.80
C SER A 117 9.22 1.32 3.70
N ILE A 118 10.06 2.35 3.83
CA ILE A 118 11.10 2.67 2.84
C ILE A 118 12.09 1.52 2.68
N LEU A 119 12.52 0.90 3.78
CA LEU A 119 13.40 -0.27 3.74
C LEU A 119 12.75 -1.48 3.08
N ASN A 120 11.47 -1.74 3.34
CA ASN A 120 10.72 -2.81 2.69
C ASN A 120 10.42 -2.55 1.22
N LEU A 121 10.37 -1.28 0.81
CA LEU A 121 10.21 -0.88 -0.59
C LEU A 121 11.55 -0.96 -1.35
N GLN A 122 12.66 -1.19 -0.67
CA GLN A 122 13.97 -1.33 -1.31
C GLN A 122 13.93 -2.52 -2.27
N ASN A 123 14.26 -2.25 -3.54
CA ASN A 123 14.18 -3.19 -4.66
C ASN A 123 12.78 -3.69 -5.02
N LYS A 124 11.71 -3.15 -4.40
CA LYS A 124 10.34 -3.48 -4.84
C LYS A 124 10.19 -3.05 -6.30
N ASN A 125 9.68 -3.95 -7.13
CA ASN A 125 9.47 -3.78 -8.57
C ASN A 125 10.75 -3.63 -9.42
N LYS A 126 11.94 -3.87 -8.86
CA LYS A 126 13.21 -3.79 -9.62
C LYS A 126 13.17 -4.68 -10.86
N ASP A 127 12.58 -5.86 -10.72
CA ASP A 127 12.38 -6.84 -11.79
C ASP A 127 11.55 -6.26 -12.95
N LEU A 128 10.52 -5.45 -12.69
CA LEU A 128 9.70 -4.82 -13.73
C LEU A 128 10.52 -3.84 -14.59
N PHE A 129 11.41 -3.08 -13.96
CA PHE A 129 12.33 -2.20 -14.68
C PHE A 129 13.36 -2.98 -15.49
N GLU A 130 13.86 -4.08 -14.95
CA GLU A 130 14.80 -4.96 -15.66
C GLU A 130 14.14 -5.64 -16.87
N ILE A 131 12.90 -6.11 -16.74
CA ILE A 131 12.11 -6.64 -17.85
C ILE A 131 11.91 -5.56 -18.92
N ALA A 132 11.44 -4.36 -18.53
CA ALA A 132 11.21 -3.28 -19.49
C ALA A 132 12.51 -2.85 -20.19
N ALA A 133 13.62 -2.77 -19.47
CA ALA A 133 14.94 -2.48 -20.03
C ALA A 133 15.40 -3.58 -21.00
N TYR A 134 15.14 -4.85 -20.69
CA TYR A 134 15.42 -5.98 -21.57
C TYR A 134 14.63 -5.87 -22.88
N LEU A 135 13.33 -5.59 -22.82
CA LEU A 135 12.50 -5.43 -24.02
C LEU A 135 13.03 -4.30 -24.92
N ASN A 136 13.30 -3.14 -24.32
CA ASN A 136 13.84 -1.98 -25.04
C ASN A 136 15.21 -2.28 -25.67
N LYS A 137 16.11 -2.95 -24.93
CA LYS A 137 17.46 -3.28 -25.43
C LYS A 137 17.42 -4.25 -26.62
N ASN A 138 16.46 -5.16 -26.65
CA ASN A 138 16.30 -6.14 -27.72
C ASN A 138 15.33 -5.68 -28.82
N ASN A 139 14.88 -4.42 -28.80
CA ASN A 139 13.88 -3.87 -29.73
C ASN A 139 12.59 -4.70 -29.82
N ILE A 140 12.16 -5.28 -28.69
CA ILE A 140 10.90 -6.02 -28.59
C ILE A 140 9.79 -4.98 -28.40
N HIS A 141 9.10 -4.69 -29.50
CA HIS A 141 8.03 -3.70 -29.57
C HIS A 141 6.76 -4.32 -30.15
N GLY A 142 5.60 -4.05 -29.53
CA GLY A 142 4.31 -4.53 -29.99
C GLY A 142 3.30 -4.71 -28.87
N LYS A 143 2.28 -5.52 -29.16
CA LYS A 143 1.28 -5.97 -28.19
C LYS A 143 1.74 -7.25 -27.52
N PHE A 144 1.60 -7.34 -26.20
CA PHE A 144 1.89 -8.57 -25.47
C PHE A 144 0.82 -8.90 -24.43
N THR A 145 0.76 -10.17 -24.04
CA THR A 145 -0.06 -10.66 -22.92
C THR A 145 0.75 -11.63 -22.05
N SER A 146 0.22 -12.07 -20.92
CA SER A 146 0.92 -12.95 -19.97
C SER A 146 0.00 -13.90 -19.22
N ASN A 147 0.53 -15.04 -18.74
CA ASN A 147 -0.16 -15.94 -17.81
C ASN A 147 0.01 -15.58 -16.32
N LEU A 148 0.63 -14.44 -16.02
CA LEU A 148 0.88 -14.01 -14.66
C LEU A 148 -0.43 -13.58 -13.99
N GLU A 149 -0.65 -14.04 -12.75
CA GLU A 149 -1.87 -13.72 -11.98
C GLU A 149 -1.99 -12.20 -11.73
N ASP A 150 -0.86 -11.52 -11.54
CA ASP A 150 -0.80 -10.07 -11.36
C ASP A 150 -0.63 -9.32 -12.69
N ALA A 151 -1.74 -9.11 -13.39
CA ALA A 151 -1.80 -8.29 -14.60
C ALA A 151 -1.29 -6.84 -14.38
N GLY A 152 -1.44 -6.31 -13.15
CA GLY A 152 -1.03 -4.95 -12.80
C GLY A 152 0.48 -4.72 -12.96
N ARG A 153 1.30 -5.74 -12.67
CA ARG A 153 2.75 -5.70 -12.92
C ARG A 153 3.08 -5.56 -14.39
N MET A 154 2.35 -6.26 -15.26
CA MET A 154 2.60 -6.20 -16.69
C MET A 154 2.14 -4.90 -17.33
N TRP A 155 1.13 -4.22 -16.77
CA TRP A 155 0.80 -2.84 -17.16
C TRP A 155 1.98 -1.88 -16.94
N VAL A 156 2.69 -2.03 -15.82
CA VAL A 156 3.90 -1.24 -15.53
C VAL A 156 4.99 -1.53 -16.55
N VAL A 157 5.24 -2.81 -16.86
CA VAL A 157 6.23 -3.22 -17.88
C VAL A 157 5.87 -2.64 -19.25
N ALA A 158 4.61 -2.72 -19.65
CA ALA A 158 4.12 -2.19 -20.92
C ALA A 158 4.35 -0.68 -21.02
N TYR A 159 3.98 0.05 -19.97
CA TYR A 159 4.21 1.49 -19.88
C TYR A 159 5.71 1.84 -19.98
N LEU A 160 6.57 1.17 -19.22
CA LEU A 160 8.01 1.44 -19.20
C LEU A 160 8.73 1.05 -20.50
N SER A 161 8.23 0.05 -21.23
CA SER A 161 8.78 -0.42 -22.51
C SER A 161 8.08 0.17 -23.74
N LYS A 162 7.11 1.07 -23.55
CA LYS A 162 6.26 1.64 -24.62
C LYS A 162 5.55 0.57 -25.47
N ASN A 163 5.18 -0.53 -24.83
CA ASN A 163 4.41 -1.62 -25.40
C ASN A 163 2.94 -1.54 -24.99
N GLN A 164 2.09 -2.33 -25.64
CA GLN A 164 0.69 -2.47 -25.28
C GLN A 164 0.49 -3.81 -24.56
N PHE A 165 -0.17 -3.79 -23.40
CA PHE A 165 -0.54 -5.02 -22.71
C PHE A 165 -2.01 -5.34 -22.90
N TYR A 166 -2.29 -6.57 -23.33
CA TYR A 166 -3.64 -7.12 -23.41
C TYR A 166 -3.89 -8.02 -22.20
N THR A 167 -4.93 -7.71 -21.42
CA THR A 167 -5.28 -8.48 -20.22
C THR A 167 -6.25 -9.59 -20.61
N ILE A 168 -5.91 -10.82 -20.27
CA ILE A 168 -6.78 -11.98 -20.44
C ILE A 168 -7.67 -12.06 -19.19
N GLU A 169 -9.00 -11.89 -19.34
CA GLU A 169 -9.93 -11.72 -18.21
C GLU A 169 -10.42 -13.03 -17.60
N LYS A 170 -10.30 -14.14 -18.35
CA LYS A 170 -10.77 -15.46 -17.95
C LYS A 170 -9.56 -16.37 -17.65
N ASN A 171 -9.67 -17.22 -16.61
CA ASN A 171 -8.56 -18.06 -16.15
C ASN A 171 -8.63 -19.51 -16.70
N ASP A 172 -9.79 -19.91 -17.22
CA ASP A 172 -10.10 -21.25 -17.70
C ASP A 172 -10.16 -21.31 -19.24
N TYR A 173 -9.26 -20.60 -19.91
CA TYR A 173 -9.09 -20.76 -21.35
C TYR A 173 -8.59 -22.17 -21.67
N THR A 174 -9.21 -22.80 -22.67
CA THR A 174 -8.52 -23.87 -23.39
C THR A 174 -7.41 -23.27 -24.26
N GLU A 175 -6.42 -24.08 -24.63
CA GLU A 175 -5.31 -23.62 -25.45
C GLU A 175 -5.77 -22.97 -26.78
N ASP A 176 -6.74 -23.59 -27.44
CA ASP A 176 -7.30 -23.08 -28.71
C ASP A 176 -8.05 -21.77 -28.52
N GLU A 177 -8.81 -21.62 -27.42
CA GLU A 177 -9.49 -20.36 -27.11
C GLU A 177 -8.47 -19.23 -26.85
N LEU A 178 -7.40 -19.52 -26.10
CA LEU A 178 -6.35 -18.54 -25.83
C LEU A 178 -5.62 -18.12 -27.11
N LYS A 179 -5.26 -19.07 -27.99
CA LYS A 179 -4.65 -18.78 -29.29
C LYS A 179 -5.56 -17.93 -30.16
N ASN A 180 -6.85 -18.26 -30.21
CA ASN A 180 -7.83 -17.48 -30.95
C ASN A 180 -7.94 -16.05 -30.42
N GLU A 181 -7.89 -15.87 -29.10
CA GLU A 181 -7.95 -14.55 -28.49
C GLU A 181 -6.69 -13.71 -28.76
N ILE A 182 -5.51 -14.31 -28.57
CA ILE A 182 -4.21 -13.71 -28.93
C ILE A 182 -4.21 -13.23 -30.37
N ASN A 183 -4.69 -14.07 -31.30
CA ASN A 183 -4.77 -13.74 -32.72
C ASN A 183 -5.81 -12.64 -32.99
N PHE A 184 -6.98 -12.72 -32.36
CA PHE A 184 -8.06 -11.76 -32.54
C PHE A 184 -7.66 -10.33 -32.15
N TYR A 185 -6.91 -10.17 -31.05
CA TYR A 185 -6.43 -8.87 -30.59
C TYR A 185 -5.10 -8.42 -31.22
N GLY A 186 -4.49 -9.28 -32.04
CA GLY A 186 -3.20 -9.04 -32.66
C GLY A 186 -2.09 -8.91 -31.63
N VAL A 187 -2.10 -9.77 -30.62
CA VAL A 187 -1.02 -9.87 -29.64
C VAL A 187 0.17 -10.56 -30.31
N GLU A 188 1.33 -9.93 -30.27
CA GLU A 188 2.57 -10.34 -30.97
C GLU A 188 3.53 -11.13 -30.06
N TYR A 189 3.41 -10.94 -28.74
CA TYR A 189 4.26 -11.60 -27.77
C TYR A 189 3.46 -12.20 -26.61
N TYR A 190 3.89 -13.37 -26.16
CA TYR A 190 3.34 -14.07 -25.02
C TYR A 190 4.40 -14.23 -23.93
N PHE A 191 4.11 -13.71 -22.74
CA PHE A 191 5.02 -13.73 -21.60
C PHE A 191 4.60 -14.84 -20.65
N LEU A 192 5.44 -15.87 -20.56
CA LEU A 192 5.22 -17.02 -19.71
C LEU A 192 6.04 -16.89 -18.42
N GLY A 193 5.36 -16.64 -17.30
CA GLY A 193 5.92 -16.73 -15.96
C GLY A 193 6.11 -18.18 -15.53
N MET A 194 7.20 -18.48 -14.83
CA MET A 194 7.50 -19.83 -14.31
C MET A 194 6.69 -20.24 -13.06
N GLU A 195 5.70 -19.45 -12.64
CA GLU A 195 4.91 -19.77 -11.46
C GLU A 195 4.00 -20.99 -11.67
N LYS A 196 3.80 -21.73 -10.58
CA LYS A 196 3.60 -23.19 -10.55
C LYS A 196 2.25 -23.73 -11.04
N ASN A 197 1.39 -22.93 -11.68
CA ASN A 197 -0.03 -23.33 -11.77
C ASN A 197 -0.81 -23.06 -13.06
N ASN A 198 -0.23 -22.56 -14.15
CA ASN A 198 -1.07 -22.24 -15.32
C ASN A 198 -0.63 -22.94 -16.61
N ILE A 199 -1.61 -23.71 -17.13
CA ILE A 199 -1.84 -24.17 -18.51
C ILE A 199 -0.56 -24.58 -19.24
N ASP A 200 -0.37 -25.88 -19.45
CA ASP A 200 0.55 -26.42 -20.46
C ASP A 200 0.07 -25.97 -21.84
N ILE A 201 0.36 -24.72 -22.18
CA ILE A 201 0.23 -24.21 -23.54
C ILE A 201 1.27 -24.96 -24.35
N ASP A 202 0.90 -25.49 -25.51
CA ASP A 202 1.87 -26.04 -26.45
C ASP A 202 2.70 -24.90 -27.06
N ILE A 203 3.70 -24.50 -26.26
CA ILE A 203 4.72 -23.50 -26.57
C ILE A 203 5.48 -23.88 -27.85
N ASN A 204 5.44 -25.14 -28.29
CA ASN A 204 6.11 -25.59 -29.51
C ASN A 204 5.60 -24.85 -30.76
N SER A 205 4.41 -24.25 -30.71
CA SER A 205 3.85 -23.46 -31.80
C SER A 205 4.32 -22.00 -31.85
N MET A 206 4.99 -21.52 -30.80
CA MET A 206 5.46 -20.13 -30.68
C MET A 206 6.99 -20.06 -30.75
N GLU A 207 7.53 -19.00 -31.34
CA GLU A 207 8.99 -18.81 -31.45
C GLU A 207 9.56 -18.25 -30.14
N PHE A 208 10.55 -18.92 -29.56
CA PHE A 208 11.24 -18.38 -28.38
C PHE A 208 12.12 -17.20 -28.77
N VAL A 209 11.84 -16.02 -28.19
CA VAL A 209 12.57 -14.78 -28.47
C VAL A 209 13.65 -14.52 -27.42
N GLY A 210 13.37 -14.87 -26.17
CA GLY A 210 14.28 -14.59 -25.07
C GLY A 210 13.71 -14.85 -23.69
N GLN A 211 14.53 -14.63 -22.68
CA GLN A 211 14.18 -14.84 -21.29
C GLN A 211 14.80 -13.75 -20.41
N THR A 212 14.05 -13.34 -19.39
CA THR A 212 14.49 -12.46 -18.31
C THR A 212 14.05 -13.04 -16.97
N HIS A 213 14.99 -13.29 -16.06
CA HIS A 213 14.76 -13.92 -14.75
C HIS A 213 13.73 -15.08 -14.82
N ASP A 214 12.48 -14.80 -14.43
CA ASP A 214 11.40 -15.76 -14.27
C ASP A 214 10.34 -15.70 -15.39
N ILE A 215 10.59 -14.96 -16.47
CA ILE A 215 9.69 -14.78 -17.61
C ILE A 215 10.37 -15.20 -18.91
N LYS A 216 9.74 -16.14 -19.63
CA LYS A 216 10.10 -16.49 -21.00
C LYS A 216 9.20 -15.73 -21.97
N ILE A 217 9.79 -15.20 -23.03
CA ILE A 217 9.11 -14.39 -24.04
C ILE A 217 9.03 -15.20 -25.32
N TYR A 218 7.82 -15.38 -25.80
CA TYR A 218 7.52 -16.07 -27.04
C TYR A 218 6.88 -15.10 -28.02
N LYS A 219 7.19 -15.25 -29.31
CA LYS A 219 6.52 -14.55 -30.39
C LYS A 219 5.38 -15.41 -30.91
N THR A 220 4.22 -14.80 -31.02
CA THR A 220 3.02 -15.42 -31.60
C THR A 220 3.11 -15.28 -33.13
N ASN A 221 2.82 -16.37 -33.85
CA ASN A 221 2.87 -16.41 -35.32
C ASN A 221 1.57 -15.90 -35.94
#